data_AF-A0A7V4IXH6-F1
#
_entry.id   AF-A0A7V4IXH6-F1
#
_cell.length_a   1.000
_cell.length_b   1.000
_cell.length_c   1.000
_cell.angle_alpha   90.00
_cell.angle_beta   90.00
_cell.angle_gamma   90.00
#
_symmetry.space_group_name_H-M   'P 1'
#
loop_
_entity.id
_entity.type
_entity.pdbx_description
1 polymer ?
#
loop_
_entity_poly.entity_id
_entity_poly.type
_entity_poly.pdbx_seq_one_letter_code
_entity_poly.pdbx_strand_id
1 'polypeptide(L)'
;MVPARGTAFLLDAGARGSIPRLLAASGRVRATSNQAGSTAFLVQAPTGTTGAARLESAGRRLSSAQAWSTLGTPIPVQTEMQGASVLLRYANRAEGVVVRAAWAPR
;
A
#
# COMPACT_ATOMS: atom_id res chain seq x y z
N MET A 1 4.94 9.84 19.20
CA MET A 1 4.02 11.00 19.14
C MET A 1 4.12 11.59 17.73
N VAL A 2 3.05 11.53 16.94
CA VAL A 2 3.00 12.15 15.60
C VAL A 2 2.72 13.65 15.79
N PRO A 3 3.46 14.58 15.18
CA PRO A 3 3.26 16.02 15.42
C PRO A 3 1.89 16.48 14.92
N ALA A 4 1.23 17.36 15.68
CA ALA A 4 -0.09 17.91 15.36
C ALA A 4 -0.16 18.72 14.04
N ARG A 5 0.97 18.90 13.33
CA ARG A 5 1.07 19.59 12.03
C ARG A 5 1.60 18.71 10.90
N GLY A 6 1.73 17.40 11.13
CA GLY A 6 2.04 16.44 10.08
C GLY A 6 0.78 16.13 9.28
N THR A 7 0.44 16.99 8.33
CA THR A 7 -0.66 16.78 7.38
C THR A 7 -0.50 15.41 6.72
N ALA A 8 -1.27 14.42 7.16
CA ALA A 8 -1.51 13.23 6.38
C ALA A 8 -2.49 13.64 5.28
N PHE A 9 -2.00 13.80 4.06
CA PHE A 9 -2.88 13.88 2.90
C PHE A 9 -3.69 12.58 2.87
N LEU A 10 -4.93 12.66 3.34
CA LEU A 10 -5.96 11.72 2.97
C LEU A 10 -6.10 11.91 1.46
N LEU A 11 -5.50 10.99 0.69
CA LEU A 11 -5.88 10.88 -0.71
C LEU A 11 -7.36 10.55 -0.66
N ASP A 12 -8.20 11.50 -1.09
CA ASP A 12 -9.61 11.22 -1.31
C ASP A 12 -9.66 10.00 -2.24
N ALA A 13 -10.29 8.93 -1.76
CA ALA A 13 -10.43 7.69 -2.50
C ALA A 13 -11.17 7.92 -3.83
N GLY A 14 -11.87 9.05 -3.99
CA GLY A 14 -12.73 9.32 -5.13
C GLY A 14 -13.87 8.31 -5.22
N ALA A 15 -14.66 8.37 -6.29
CA ALA A 15 -15.72 7.38 -6.53
C ALA A 15 -15.15 5.96 -6.54
N ARG A 16 -15.92 4.97 -6.02
CA ARG A 16 -15.53 3.55 -6.03
C ARG A 16 -15.10 3.12 -7.43
N GLY A 17 -13.87 2.61 -7.53
CA GLY A 17 -13.30 2.15 -8.78
C GLY A 17 -13.76 0.72 -9.13
N SER A 18 -13.72 0.37 -10.41
CA SER A 18 -13.93 -0.99 -10.89
C SER A 18 -12.67 -1.87 -10.78
N ILE A 19 -11.52 -1.29 -10.42
CA ILE A 19 -10.26 -1.99 -10.25
C ILE A 19 -9.66 -1.73 -8.86
N PRO A 20 -8.89 -2.68 -8.31
CA PRO A 20 -8.18 -2.48 -7.06
C PRO A 20 -7.16 -1.34 -7.16
N ARG A 21 -7.05 -0.53 -6.11
CA ARG A 21 -6.15 0.63 -6.09
C ARG A 21 -5.64 0.98 -4.70
N LEU A 22 -4.52 1.70 -4.66
CA LEU A 22 -4.02 2.33 -3.45
C LEU A 22 -4.95 3.47 -3.00
N LEU A 23 -5.46 3.39 -1.77
CA LEU A 23 -6.26 4.45 -1.14
C LEU A 23 -5.39 5.38 -0.30
N ALA A 24 -4.47 4.82 0.49
CA ALA A 24 -3.60 5.58 1.37
C ALA A 24 -2.32 4.81 1.68
N ALA A 25 -1.23 5.52 2.00
CA ALA A 25 0.00 4.95 2.53
C ALA A 25 0.62 5.86 3.59
N SER A 26 1.25 5.30 4.63
CA SER A 26 2.03 6.06 5.59
C SER A 26 3.43 6.34 5.01
N GLY A 27 3.52 7.46 4.29
CA GLY A 27 4.74 7.91 3.66
C GLY A 27 4.47 8.72 2.40
N ARG A 28 5.53 9.12 1.72
CA ARG A 28 5.44 9.78 0.43
C ARG A 28 5.38 8.73 -0.67
N VAL A 29 4.22 8.62 -1.31
CA VAL A 29 4.07 7.80 -2.52
C VAL A 29 4.83 8.48 -3.67
N ARG A 30 5.71 7.72 -4.32
CA ARG A 30 6.57 8.19 -5.43
C ARG A 30 6.08 7.69 -6.78
N ALA A 31 5.45 6.51 -6.80
CA ALA A 31 4.89 5.89 -8.00
C ALA A 31 3.74 4.96 -7.63
N THR A 32 2.78 4.80 -8.53
CA THR A 32 1.64 3.88 -8.41
C THR A 32 1.29 3.28 -9.75
N SER A 33 0.86 2.01 -9.75
CA SER A 33 0.24 1.33 -10.87
C SER A 33 -0.94 0.51 -10.36
N ASN A 34 -2.12 0.78 -10.89
CA ASN A 34 -3.36 0.09 -10.52
C ASN A 34 -3.91 -0.60 -11.76
N GLN A 35 -4.10 -1.91 -11.69
CA GLN A 35 -4.63 -2.75 -12.74
C GLN A 35 -5.61 -3.76 -12.13
N ALA A 36 -6.49 -4.34 -12.95
CA ALA A 36 -7.46 -5.32 -12.47
C ALA A 36 -6.80 -6.50 -11.72
N GLY A 37 -5.63 -6.96 -12.16
CA GLY A 37 -4.90 -8.07 -11.55
C GLY A 37 -3.80 -7.67 -10.56
N SER A 38 -3.44 -6.39 -10.45
CA SER A 38 -2.37 -5.96 -9.54
C SER A 38 -2.45 -4.50 -9.11
N THR A 39 -2.01 -4.23 -7.88
CA THR A 39 -1.75 -2.89 -7.36
C THR A 39 -0.30 -2.83 -6.92
N ALA A 40 0.47 -1.91 -7.49
CA ALA A 40 1.89 -1.73 -7.15
C ALA A 40 2.18 -0.26 -6.81
N PHE A 41 3.06 -0.02 -5.85
CA PHE A 41 3.45 1.34 -5.47
C PHE A 41 4.85 1.38 -4.84
N LEU A 42 5.48 2.54 -4.94
CA LEU A 42 6.72 2.88 -4.25
C LEU A 42 6.42 3.95 -3.20
N VAL A 43 6.76 3.70 -1.94
CA VAL A 43 6.57 4.64 -0.83
C VAL A 43 7.88 4.89 -0.11
N GLN A 44 8.17 6.16 0.21
CA GLN A 44 9.33 6.57 1.00
C GLN A 44 8.89 7.11 2.36
N ALA A 45 9.52 6.64 3.42
CA ALA A 45 9.23 7.07 4.79
C ALA A 45 10.46 6.83 5.69
N PRO A 46 10.57 7.50 6.85
CA PRO A 46 11.70 7.29 7.76
C PRO A 46 11.88 5.83 8.17
N THR A 47 13.13 5.35 8.10
CA THR A 47 13.52 4.01 8.55
C THR A 47 13.22 3.82 10.04
N GLY A 48 12.96 2.57 10.45
CA GLY A 48 12.71 2.22 11.86
C GLY A 48 11.27 2.46 12.31
N THR A 49 10.37 2.81 11.38
CA THR A 49 8.93 2.95 11.65
C THR A 49 8.11 1.90 10.90
N THR A 50 6.91 1.59 11.38
CA THR A 50 5.98 0.71 10.66
C THR A 50 5.25 1.50 9.57
N GLY A 51 5.45 1.06 8.33
CA GLY A 51 4.67 1.46 7.17
C GLY A 51 3.30 0.76 7.16
N ALA A 52 2.31 1.45 6.62
CA ALA A 52 0.97 0.94 6.41
C ALA A 52 0.45 1.44 5.07
N ALA A 53 -0.27 0.59 4.33
CA ALA A 53 -0.98 1.02 3.14
C ALA A 53 -2.38 0.39 3.10
N ARG A 54 -3.36 1.17 2.71
CA ARG A 54 -4.74 0.71 2.52
C ARG A 54 -5.04 0.60 1.03
N LEU A 55 -5.51 -0.56 0.60
CA LEU A 55 -5.92 -0.84 -0.77
C LEU A 55 -7.42 -1.06 -0.83
N GLU A 56 -8.09 -0.55 -1.86
CA GLU A 56 -9.45 -0.96 -2.23
C GLU A 56 -9.37 -2.27 -3.01
N SER A 57 -10.23 -3.24 -2.69
CA SER A 57 -10.23 -4.53 -3.39
C SER A 57 -11.11 -4.54 -4.64
N ALA A 58 -12.04 -3.58 -4.79
CA ALA A 58 -13.01 -3.53 -5.89
C ALA A 58 -13.73 -4.88 -6.14
N GLY A 59 -14.08 -5.59 -5.06
CA GLY A 59 -14.75 -6.88 -5.14
C GLY A 59 -13.85 -8.07 -5.52
N ARG A 60 -12.53 -7.86 -5.64
CA ARG A 60 -11.55 -8.92 -5.93
C ARG A 60 -10.99 -9.54 -4.64
N ARG A 61 -10.42 -10.74 -4.77
CA ARG A 61 -9.74 -11.45 -3.67
C ARG A 61 -8.24 -11.15 -3.74
N LEU A 62 -7.64 -10.82 -2.60
CA LEU A 62 -6.18 -10.72 -2.50
C LEU A 62 -5.55 -12.11 -2.65
N SER A 63 -4.71 -12.29 -3.65
CA SER A 63 -3.99 -13.55 -3.90
C SER A 63 -2.64 -13.56 -3.20
N SER A 64 -1.91 -12.45 -3.26
CA SER A 64 -0.62 -12.29 -2.59
C SER A 64 -0.31 -10.81 -2.37
N ALA A 65 0.51 -10.51 -1.37
CA ALA A 65 1.15 -9.21 -1.20
C ALA A 65 2.62 -9.41 -0.86
N GLN A 66 3.48 -8.67 -1.54
CA GLN A 66 4.93 -8.74 -1.39
C GLN A 66 5.49 -7.33 -1.33
N ALA A 67 6.60 -7.17 -0.61
CA ALA A 67 7.34 -5.93 -0.56
C ALA A 67 8.84 -6.18 -0.67
N TRP A 68 9.54 -5.19 -1.21
CA TRP A 68 10.99 -5.19 -1.38
C TRP A 68 11.55 -3.80 -1.10
N SER A 69 12.82 -3.74 -0.70
CA SER A 69 13.59 -2.50 -0.82
C SER A 69 13.77 -2.14 -2.29
N THR A 70 14.20 -0.91 -2.56
CA THR A 70 14.56 -0.48 -3.94
C THR A 70 15.72 -1.28 -4.54
N LEU A 71 16.49 -2.00 -3.70
CA LEU A 71 17.57 -2.90 -4.12
C LEU A 71 17.11 -4.36 -4.28
N GLY A 72 15.81 -4.65 -4.13
CA GLY A 72 15.24 -5.98 -4.32
C GLY A 72 15.29 -6.90 -3.09
N THR A 73 15.75 -6.43 -1.93
CA THR A 73 15.73 -7.21 -0.68
C THR A 73 14.29 -7.40 -0.21
N PRO A 74 13.81 -8.64 0.03
CA PRO A 74 12.45 -8.87 0.51
C PRO A 74 12.18 -8.20 1.87
N ILE A 75 10.99 -7.61 2.01
CA ILE A 75 10.50 -7.02 3.25
C ILE A 75 9.22 -7.76 3.65
N PRO A 76 9.13 -8.31 4.88
CA PRO A 76 7.91 -8.96 5.34
C PRO A 76 6.71 -8.02 5.29
N VAL A 77 5.59 -8.53 4.78
CA VAL A 77 4.30 -7.82 4.71
C VAL A 77 3.28 -8.58 5.53
N GLN A 78 2.61 -7.88 6.42
CA GLN A 78 1.39 -8.38 7.05
C GLN A 78 0.18 -7.87 6.28
N THR A 79 -0.82 -8.73 6.12
CA THR A 79 -2.04 -8.45 5.35
C THR A 79 -3.27 -8.68 6.21
N GLU A 80 -4.19 -7.73 6.21
CA GLU A 80 -5.44 -7.82 6.93
C GLU A 80 -6.60 -7.39 6.02
N MET A 81 -7.57 -8.28 5.80
CA MET A 81 -8.79 -7.95 5.07
C MET A 81 -9.75 -7.18 5.96
N GLN A 82 -10.19 -6.00 5.52
CA GLN A 82 -11.17 -5.15 6.21
C GLN A 82 -12.30 -4.79 5.24
N GLY A 83 -13.31 -5.65 5.17
CA GLY A 83 -14.45 -5.50 4.26
C GLY A 83 -14.03 -5.46 2.78
N ALA A 84 -14.24 -4.31 2.13
CA ALA A 84 -13.85 -4.07 0.74
C ALA A 84 -12.44 -3.48 0.59
N SER A 85 -11.63 -3.51 1.66
CA SER A 85 -10.26 -3.01 1.66
C SER A 85 -9.27 -4.02 2.25
N VAL A 86 -8.00 -3.85 1.91
CA VAL A 86 -6.88 -4.57 2.51
C VAL A 86 -5.99 -3.56 3.22
N LEU A 87 -5.63 -3.84 4.47
CA LEU A 87 -4.56 -3.15 5.17
C LEU A 87 -3.28 -3.96 5.04
N LEU A 88 -2.24 -3.33 4.52
CA LEU A 88 -0.88 -3.86 4.46
C LEU A 88 -0.03 -3.18 5.53
N ARG A 89 0.85 -3.92 6.20
CA ARG A 89 1.86 -3.37 7.11
C ARG A 89 3.25 -3.93 6.77
N TYR A 90 4.26 -3.08 6.79
CA TYR A 90 5.64 -3.42 6.43
C TYR A 90 6.63 -2.50 7.15
N ALA A 91 7.93 -2.85 7.15
CA ALA A 91 8.95 -1.96 7.68
C ALA A 91 9.23 -0.81 6.69
N ASN A 92 9.19 0.44 7.16
CA ASN A 92 9.56 1.59 6.34
C ASN A 92 11.06 1.65 6.07
N ARG A 93 11.40 2.28 4.95
CA ARG A 93 12.76 2.48 4.45
C ARG A 93 12.87 3.88 3.86
N ALA A 94 13.92 4.61 4.22
CA ALA A 94 14.16 5.97 3.73
C ALA A 94 14.39 6.00 2.21
N GLU A 95 15.08 4.99 1.69
CA GLU A 95 15.30 4.75 0.27
C GLU A 95 13.99 4.41 -0.47
N GLY A 96 13.06 3.76 0.23
CA GLY A 96 11.73 3.42 -0.22
C GLY A 96 11.43 1.93 -0.19
N VAL A 97 10.15 1.61 -0.18
CA VAL A 97 9.59 0.26 -0.23
C VAL A 97 8.74 0.13 -1.48
N VAL A 98 9.06 -0.85 -2.31
CA VAL A 98 8.21 -1.29 -3.42
C VAL A 98 7.25 -2.32 -2.88
N VAL A 99 5.95 -2.11 -3.05
CA VAL A 99 4.91 -3.06 -2.65
C VAL A 99 4.11 -3.48 -3.87
N ARG A 100 3.78 -4.77 -3.97
CA ARG A 100 2.91 -5.33 -4.99
C ARG A 100 1.86 -6.24 -4.36
N ALA A 101 0.60 -5.95 -4.62
CA ALA A 101 -0.53 -6.82 -4.32
C ALA A 101 -1.07 -7.42 -5.62
N ALA A 102 -1.28 -8.74 -5.64
CA ALA A 102 -1.91 -9.45 -6.74
C ALA A 102 -3.37 -9.78 -6.39
N TRP A 103 -4.25 -9.67 -7.39
CA TRP A 103 -5.68 -9.80 -7.21
C TRP A 103 -6.28 -10.85 -8.15
N ALA A 104 -7.04 -11.78 -7.59
CA ALA A 104 -7.85 -12.73 -8.36
C ALA A 104 -9.30 -12.25 -8.44
N PRO A 105 -10.04 -12.64 -9.50
CA PRO A 105 -11.51 -12.63 -9.45
C PRO A 105 -12.01 -13.35 -8.19
N ARG A 106 -13.17 -12.93 -7.69
CA ARG A 106 -13.83 -13.66 -6.60
C ARG A 106 -14.46 -14.95 -7.10
#